data_AF-A0A6P0RJY2-F1
#
_entry.id   AF-A0A6P0RJY2-F1
#
_cell.length_a   1.000
_cell.length_b   1.000
_cell.length_c   1.000
_cell.angle_alpha   90.00
_cell.angle_beta   90.00
_cell.angle_gamma   90.00
#
_symmetry.space_group_name_H-M   'P 1'
#
loop_
_entity.id
_entity.type
_entity.pdbx_description
1 polymer ?
#
loop_
_entity_poly.entity_id
_entity_poly.type
_entity_poly.pdbx_seq_one_letter_code
_entity_poly.pdbx_strand_id
1 'polypeptide(L)'
;MTGGYPILLQHAGYILSQSERDIDINTFTAKFKDQTEQIFKNIWRDLTTEEQNLLKLIVINNLNGEVGEKLYSVDDIDKVIERNSYNLKTLEQQGVIYKDLDYDKYKFSSSLMQDLVVQEFDDLIPRKREVLFEKFGIKIQPYLLKSVRGIIKAFGN
;
A
#
# COMPACT_ATOMS: atom_id res chain seq x y z
N MET A 1 -11.53 -5.51 9.81
CA MET A 1 -10.99 -6.77 9.27
C MET A 1 -11.30 -7.00 7.79
N THR A 2 -12.36 -6.44 7.20
CA THR A 2 -12.62 -6.56 5.75
C THR A 2 -12.40 -5.28 4.93
N GLY A 3 -12.08 -4.15 5.57
CA GLY A 3 -11.67 -2.92 4.88
C GLY A 3 -12.69 -2.30 3.92
N GLY A 4 -13.92 -2.81 3.85
CA GLY A 4 -14.90 -2.39 2.84
C GLY A 4 -14.85 -3.18 1.53
N TYR A 5 -14.10 -4.28 1.45
CA TYR A 5 -14.12 -5.19 0.29
C TYR A 5 -15.19 -6.28 0.45
N PRO A 6 -16.30 -6.25 -0.31
CA PRO A 6 -17.33 -7.29 -0.24
C PRO A 6 -16.77 -8.69 -0.56
N ILE A 7 -15.75 -8.75 -1.42
CA ILE A 7 -15.11 -10.01 -1.81
C ILE A 7 -14.41 -10.69 -0.62
N LEU A 8 -13.78 -9.93 0.29
CA LEU A 8 -13.15 -10.51 1.48
C LEU A 8 -14.18 -11.10 2.44
N LEU A 9 -15.36 -10.50 2.55
CA LEU A 9 -16.46 -11.06 3.35
C LEU A 9 -17.00 -12.36 2.74
N GLN A 10 -17.13 -12.41 1.41
CA GLN A 10 -17.52 -13.63 0.69
C GLN A 10 -16.49 -14.75 0.89
N HIS A 11 -15.20 -14.43 0.85
CA HIS A 11 -14.12 -15.40 1.09
C HIS A 11 -14.07 -15.89 2.54
N ALA A 12 -14.24 -15.00 3.52
CA ALA A 12 -14.39 -15.40 4.92
C ALA A 12 -15.59 -16.36 5.09
N GLY A 13 -16.73 -16.02 4.48
CA GLY A 13 -17.93 -16.88 4.47
C GLY A 13 -17.68 -18.24 3.80
N TYR A 14 -16.95 -18.26 2.68
CA TYR A 14 -16.57 -19.49 2.00
C TYR A 14 -15.69 -20.39 2.89
N ILE A 15 -14.62 -19.85 3.49
CA ILE A 15 -13.74 -20.62 4.38
C ILE A 15 -14.53 -21.20 5.57
N LEU A 16 -15.42 -20.41 6.18
CA LEU A 16 -16.27 -20.87 7.26
C LEU A 16 -17.23 -21.97 6.80
N SER A 17 -17.80 -21.87 5.58
CA SER A 17 -18.72 -22.88 5.03
C SER A 17 -18.07 -24.22 4.71
N GLN A 18 -16.77 -24.21 4.38
CA GLN A 18 -15.98 -25.41 4.07
C GLN A 18 -15.42 -26.11 5.31
N SER A 19 -15.60 -25.52 6.49
CA SER A 19 -15.04 -26.05 7.72
C SER A 19 -16.06 -26.93 8.42
N GLU A 20 -15.68 -28.16 8.73
CA GLU A 20 -16.46 -28.98 9.66
C GLU A 20 -16.51 -28.24 11.00
N ARG A 21 -17.73 -27.94 11.46
CA ARG A 21 -18.23 -27.25 12.68
C ARG A 21 -17.27 -26.53 13.66
N ASP A 22 -16.04 -26.97 13.85
CA ASP A 22 -14.97 -26.34 14.63
C ASP A 22 -13.74 -26.07 13.75
N ILE A 23 -13.71 -24.93 13.04
CA ILE A 23 -12.46 -24.44 12.46
C ILE A 23 -11.59 -23.87 13.58
N ASP A 24 -10.35 -24.34 13.68
CA ASP A 24 -9.35 -23.69 14.51
C ASP A 24 -9.06 -22.26 13.99
N ILE A 25 -8.99 -21.29 14.91
CA ILE A 25 -8.83 -19.87 14.58
C ILE A 25 -7.50 -19.58 13.85
N ASN A 26 -6.45 -20.34 14.15
CA ASN A 26 -5.16 -20.19 13.48
C ASN A 26 -5.25 -20.70 12.04
N THR A 27 -5.92 -21.83 11.84
CA THR A 27 -6.20 -22.40 10.52
C THR A 27 -7.07 -21.47 9.67
N PHE A 28 -8.11 -20.86 10.26
CA PHE A 28 -8.92 -19.83 9.60
C PHE A 28 -8.05 -18.64 9.18
N THR A 29 -7.27 -18.11 10.13
CA THR A 29 -6.46 -16.91 9.91
C THR A 29 -5.41 -17.14 8.82
N ALA A 30 -4.74 -18.29 8.82
CA ALA A 30 -3.76 -18.65 7.79
C ALA A 30 -4.41 -18.74 6.40
N LYS A 31 -5.53 -19.50 6.27
CA LYS A 31 -6.25 -19.62 4.99
C LYS A 31 -6.80 -18.29 4.50
N PHE A 32 -7.37 -17.50 5.40
CA PHE A 32 -7.93 -16.20 5.08
C PHE A 32 -6.85 -15.24 4.62
N LYS A 33 -5.69 -15.24 5.28
CA LYS A 33 -4.53 -14.44 4.88
C LYS A 33 -4.02 -14.83 3.50
N ASP A 34 -3.75 -16.12 3.25
CA ASP A 34 -3.26 -16.60 1.95
C ASP A 34 -4.20 -16.21 0.80
N GLN A 35 -5.51 -16.42 0.98
CA GLN A 35 -6.50 -16.03 -0.04
C GLN A 35 -6.55 -14.51 -0.23
N THR A 36 -6.51 -13.74 0.85
CA THR A 36 -6.52 -12.28 0.81
C THR A 36 -5.28 -11.74 0.10
N GLU A 37 -4.10 -12.29 0.34
CA GLU A 37 -2.87 -11.93 -0.37
C GLU A 37 -2.98 -12.21 -1.87
N GLN A 38 -3.53 -13.37 -2.26
CA GLN A 38 -3.72 -13.70 -3.67
C GLN A 38 -4.72 -12.77 -4.35
N ILE A 39 -5.79 -12.38 -3.66
CA ILE A 39 -6.77 -11.39 -4.14
C ILE A 39 -6.08 -10.04 -4.37
N PHE A 40 -5.29 -9.57 -3.40
CA PHE A 40 -4.58 -8.29 -3.56
C PHE A 40 -3.53 -8.33 -4.67
N LYS A 41 -2.81 -9.44 -4.85
CA LYS A 41 -1.91 -9.63 -6.00
C LYS A 41 -2.65 -9.57 -7.34
N ASN A 42 -3.83 -10.18 -7.41
CA ASN A 42 -4.66 -10.12 -8.61
C ASN A 42 -5.16 -8.70 -8.86
N ILE A 43 -5.70 -8.03 -7.84
CA ILE A 43 -6.11 -6.62 -7.92
C ILE A 43 -4.94 -5.77 -8.43
N TRP A 44 -3.77 -5.87 -7.80
CA TRP A 44 -2.57 -5.13 -8.21
C TRP A 44 -2.22 -5.34 -9.69
N ARG A 45 -2.24 -6.58 -10.16
CA ARG A 45 -1.93 -6.92 -11.56
C ARG A 45 -2.95 -6.36 -12.55
N ASP A 46 -4.21 -6.26 -12.13
CA ASP A 46 -5.31 -5.79 -12.98
C ASP A 46 -5.39 -4.25 -13.02
N LEU A 47 -4.75 -3.56 -12.08
CA LEU A 47 -4.62 -2.10 -12.09
C LEU A 47 -3.76 -1.63 -13.27
N THR A 48 -4.15 -0.49 -13.83
CA THR A 48 -3.33 0.21 -14.82
C THR A 48 -2.03 0.70 -14.19
N THR A 49 -1.00 0.94 -15.02
CA THR A 49 0.25 1.55 -14.57
C THR A 49 0.02 2.88 -13.84
N GLU A 50 -0.98 3.65 -14.24
CA GLU A 50 -1.30 4.93 -13.58
C GLU A 50 -1.87 4.72 -12.17
N GLU A 51 -2.80 3.79 -12.02
CA GLU A 51 -3.39 3.44 -10.72
C GLU A 51 -2.34 2.84 -9.77
N GLN A 52 -1.50 1.92 -10.26
CA GLN A 52 -0.39 1.37 -9.49
C GLN A 52 0.55 2.47 -8.99
N ASN A 53 0.83 3.45 -9.85
CA ASN A 53 1.68 4.58 -9.48
C ASN A 53 1.01 5.50 -8.46
N LEU A 54 -0.30 5.74 -8.56
CA LEU A 54 -1.04 6.52 -7.56
C LEU A 54 -1.06 5.83 -6.21
N LEU A 55 -1.26 4.51 -6.16
CA LEU A 55 -1.16 3.75 -4.91
C LEU A 55 0.22 3.88 -4.27
N LYS A 56 1.27 3.88 -5.10
CA LYS A 56 2.65 4.13 -4.66
C LYS A 56 2.79 5.54 -4.04
N LEU A 57 2.22 6.58 -4.65
CA LEU A 57 2.23 7.93 -4.05
C LEU A 57 1.48 7.98 -2.72
N ILE A 58 0.36 7.27 -2.62
CA ILE A 58 -0.42 7.17 -1.39
C ILE A 58 0.40 6.48 -0.28
N VAL A 59 1.19 5.45 -0.60
CA VAL A 59 2.14 4.85 0.35
C VAL A 59 3.12 5.89 0.87
N ILE A 60 3.75 6.66 -0.03
CA ILE A 60 4.71 7.70 0.35
C ILE A 60 4.05 8.74 1.26
N ASN A 61 2.85 9.22 0.91
CA ASN A 61 2.13 10.21 1.72
C ASN A 61 1.75 9.65 3.11
N ASN A 62 1.28 8.41 3.16
CA ASN A 62 0.85 7.77 4.41
C ASN A 62 2.01 7.43 5.34
N LEU A 63 3.20 7.18 4.79
CA LEU A 63 4.43 6.95 5.55
C LEU A 63 5.27 8.22 5.72
N ASN A 64 4.71 9.39 5.45
CA ASN A 64 5.38 10.70 5.57
C ASN A 64 6.73 10.76 4.81
N GLY A 65 6.81 10.08 3.67
CA GLY A 65 8.01 10.01 2.86
C GLY A 65 8.93 8.83 3.15
N GLU A 66 8.77 8.12 4.27
CA GLU A 66 9.68 7.03 4.64
C GLU A 66 9.20 5.69 4.06
N VAL A 67 9.86 5.22 3.01
CA VAL A 67 9.57 3.90 2.41
C VAL A 67 10.85 3.09 2.35
N GLY A 68 10.91 2.00 3.14
CA GLY A 68 12.12 1.22 3.34
C GLY A 68 13.22 2.06 3.99
N GLU A 69 14.44 2.02 3.43
CA GLU A 69 15.58 2.82 3.93
C GLU A 69 15.69 4.20 3.24
N LYS A 70 14.61 4.66 2.57
CA LYS A 70 14.62 5.87 1.76
C LYS A 70 13.59 6.89 2.23
N LEU A 71 13.97 8.16 2.18
CA LEU A 71 13.09 9.29 2.42
C LEU A 71 12.78 9.99 1.09
N TYR A 72 11.50 10.15 0.79
CA TYR A 72 10.98 10.85 -0.38
C TYR A 72 10.36 12.18 0.04
N SER A 73 10.47 13.20 -0.82
CA SER A 73 9.72 14.44 -0.59
C SER A 73 8.22 14.16 -0.77
N VAL A 74 7.43 14.67 0.16
CA VAL A 74 5.96 14.68 0.10
C VAL A 74 5.42 15.98 -0.48
N ASP A 75 6.32 16.92 -0.83
CA ASP A 75 5.94 18.20 -1.41
C ASP A 75 5.23 17.97 -2.75
N ASP A 76 4.15 18.72 -2.98
CA ASP A 76 3.32 18.65 -4.19
C ASP A 76 2.55 17.33 -4.42
N ILE A 77 2.64 16.32 -3.53
CA ILE A 77 1.83 15.09 -3.65
C ILE A 77 0.34 15.43 -3.67
N ASP A 78 -0.12 16.39 -2.86
CA ASP A 78 -1.53 16.78 -2.82
C ASP A 78 -2.01 17.32 -4.18
N LYS A 79 -1.18 18.10 -4.87
CA LYS A 79 -1.50 18.60 -6.23
C LYS A 79 -1.58 17.47 -7.25
N VAL A 80 -0.73 16.45 -7.10
CA VAL A 80 -0.76 15.26 -7.95
C VAL A 80 -2.03 14.45 -7.70
N ILE A 81 -2.41 14.30 -6.44
CA ILE A 81 -3.65 13.63 -6.01
C ILE A 81 -4.85 14.36 -6.61
N GLU A 82 -4.94 15.69 -6.48
CA GLU A 82 -6.03 16.49 -7.06
C GLU A 82 -6.18 16.29 -8.58
N ARG A 83 -5.07 16.30 -9.31
CA ARG A 83 -5.05 16.11 -10.77
C ARG A 83 -5.48 14.72 -11.22
N ASN A 84 -5.43 13.73 -10.33
CA ASN A 84 -5.75 12.33 -10.61
C ASN A 84 -7.07 11.87 -9.96
N SER A 85 -7.96 12.81 -9.64
CA SER A 85 -9.25 12.55 -8.98
C SER A 85 -10.09 11.44 -9.63
N TYR A 86 -10.08 11.31 -10.96
CA TYR A 86 -10.79 10.22 -11.66
C TYR A 86 -10.24 8.84 -11.27
N ASN A 87 -8.94 8.63 -11.37
CA ASN A 87 -8.29 7.35 -11.04
C ASN A 87 -8.40 7.04 -9.54
N LEU A 88 -8.32 8.07 -8.68
CA LEU A 88 -8.53 7.90 -7.24
C LEU A 88 -9.96 7.47 -6.92
N LYS A 89 -10.95 8.03 -7.61
CA LYS A 89 -12.34 7.62 -7.48
C LYS A 89 -12.56 6.18 -7.95
N THR A 90 -11.89 5.75 -9.03
CA THR A 90 -11.92 4.34 -9.47
C THR A 90 -11.35 3.42 -8.39
N LEU A 91 -10.18 3.75 -7.85
CA LEU A 91 -9.54 2.99 -6.77
C LEU A 91 -10.42 2.94 -5.50
N GLU A 92 -11.11 4.02 -5.18
CA GLU A 92 -12.07 4.09 -4.08
C GLU A 92 -13.32 3.22 -4.34
N GLN A 93 -13.88 3.27 -5.55
CA GLN A 93 -15.01 2.42 -5.95
C GLN A 93 -14.66 0.93 -5.96
N GLN A 94 -13.41 0.58 -6.27
CA GLN A 94 -12.88 -0.78 -6.17
C GLN A 94 -12.61 -1.19 -4.72
N GLY A 95 -12.75 -0.27 -3.75
CA GLY A 95 -12.50 -0.51 -2.34
C GLY A 95 -11.02 -0.53 -1.97
N VAL A 96 -10.11 -0.11 -2.85
CA VAL A 96 -8.66 -0.18 -2.62
C VAL A 96 -8.17 0.84 -1.62
N ILE A 97 -8.72 2.05 -1.76
CA ILE A 97 -8.44 3.18 -0.90
C ILE A 97 -9.76 3.78 -0.44
N TYR A 98 -9.68 4.64 0.57
CA TYR A 98 -10.77 5.52 0.96
C TYR A 98 -10.20 6.90 1.27
N LYS A 99 -11.01 7.93 1.08
CA LYS A 99 -10.65 9.28 1.53
C LYS A 99 -10.91 9.43 3.02
N ASP A 100 -9.86 9.70 3.79
CA ASP A 100 -9.95 10.09 5.18
C ASP A 100 -10.32 11.58 5.26
N LEU A 101 -11.52 11.86 5.77
CA LEU A 101 -12.09 13.21 5.82
C LEU A 101 -11.43 14.10 6.88
N ASP A 102 -10.84 13.51 7.92
CA ASP A 102 -10.22 14.27 9.02
C ASP A 102 -8.87 14.85 8.61
N TYR A 103 -8.17 14.17 7.70
CA TYR A 103 -6.82 14.52 7.27
C TYR A 103 -6.75 14.94 5.80
N ASP A 104 -7.86 14.91 5.07
CA ASP A 104 -7.95 15.13 3.61
C ASP A 104 -6.97 14.27 2.80
N LYS A 105 -6.69 13.05 3.28
CA LYS A 105 -5.72 12.12 2.69
C LYS A 105 -6.37 10.81 2.27
N TYR A 106 -5.83 10.18 1.25
CA TYR A 106 -6.24 8.82 0.87
C TYR A 106 -5.49 7.78 1.72
N LYS A 107 -6.23 6.80 2.24
CA LYS A 107 -5.69 5.68 3.01
C LYS A 107 -6.04 4.36 2.33
N PHE A 108 -5.20 3.35 2.56
CA PHE A 108 -5.52 2.00 2.11
C PHE A 108 -6.62 1.41 2.98
N SER A 109 -7.59 0.79 2.32
CA SER A 109 -8.65 0.02 2.97
C SER A 109 -8.14 -1.22 3.69
N SER A 110 -6.93 -1.69 3.34
CA SER A 110 -6.30 -2.88 3.91
C SER A 110 -4.79 -2.66 4.08
N SER A 111 -4.27 -2.98 5.27
CA SER A 111 -2.83 -2.96 5.53
C SER A 111 -2.06 -3.96 4.66
N LEU A 112 -2.64 -5.12 4.35
CA LEU A 112 -2.02 -6.11 3.46
C LEU A 112 -1.85 -5.59 2.03
N MET A 113 -2.81 -4.78 1.55
CA MET A 113 -2.69 -4.14 0.24
C MET A 113 -1.59 -3.07 0.28
N GLN A 114 -1.51 -2.29 1.36
CA GLN A 114 -0.44 -1.31 1.55
C GLN A 114 0.94 -1.99 1.58
N ASP A 115 1.08 -3.09 2.34
CA ASP A 115 2.32 -3.87 2.44
C ASP A 115 2.73 -4.45 1.07
N LEU A 116 1.78 -4.95 0.29
CA LEU A 116 2.02 -5.40 -1.08
C LEU A 116 2.58 -4.26 -1.95
N VAL A 117 1.98 -3.06 -1.89
CA VAL A 117 2.46 -1.90 -2.66
C VAL A 117 3.86 -1.46 -2.21
N VAL A 118 4.18 -1.57 -0.92
CA VAL A 118 5.53 -1.32 -0.38
C VAL A 118 6.54 -2.33 -0.95
N GLN A 119 6.20 -3.63 -1.00
CA GLN A 119 7.06 -4.65 -1.61
C GLN A 119 7.32 -4.37 -3.10
N GLU A 120 6.27 -4.02 -3.85
CA GLU A 120 6.34 -3.64 -5.27
C GLU A 120 7.13 -2.34 -5.50
N PHE A 121 7.37 -1.55 -4.46
CA PHE A 121 8.23 -0.36 -4.48
C PHE A 121 9.70 -0.71 -4.42
N ASP A 122 10.06 -1.69 -3.60
CA ASP A 122 11.44 -2.15 -3.42
C ASP A 122 11.95 -2.89 -4.66
N ASP A 123 11.08 -3.65 -5.31
CA ASP A 123 11.37 -4.39 -6.55
C ASP A 123 11.55 -3.50 -7.79
N LEU A 124 11.24 -2.20 -7.71
CA LEU A 124 11.49 -1.27 -8.82
C LEU A 124 12.99 -1.03 -9.02
N ILE A 125 13.48 -1.38 -10.20
CA ILE A 125 14.82 -0.99 -10.68
C ILE A 125 14.95 0.56 -10.61
N PRO A 126 16.09 1.12 -10.16
CA PRO A 126 16.27 2.57 -9.95
C PRO A 126 15.78 3.47 -11.09
N ARG A 127 16.06 3.11 -12.36
CA ARG A 127 15.60 3.88 -13.53
C ARG A 127 14.08 3.98 -13.64
N LYS A 128 13.35 2.90 -13.34
CA LYS A 128 11.88 2.91 -13.37
C LYS A 128 11.30 3.75 -12.24
N ARG A 129 12.00 3.78 -11.09
CA ARG A 129 11.67 4.70 -9.99
C ARG A 129 11.80 6.15 -10.42
N GLU A 130 12.93 6.55 -11.00
CA GLU A 130 13.13 7.94 -11.47
C GLU A 130 12.02 8.39 -12.43
N VAL A 131 11.69 7.57 -13.42
CA VAL A 131 10.61 7.85 -14.38
C VAL A 131 9.23 7.98 -13.71
N LEU A 132 8.94 7.16 -12.68
CA LEU A 132 7.73 7.29 -11.88
C LEU A 132 7.63 8.69 -11.28
N PHE A 133 8.69 9.15 -10.60
CA PHE A 133 8.66 10.43 -9.88
C PHE A 133 8.65 11.63 -10.82
N GLU A 134 9.40 11.57 -11.93
CA GLU A 134 9.35 12.58 -12.99
C GLU A 134 7.94 12.74 -13.56
N LYS A 135 7.23 11.61 -13.81
CA LYS A 135 5.86 11.63 -14.32
C LYS A 135 4.91 12.41 -13.42
N PHE A 136 5.10 12.33 -12.11
CA PHE A 136 4.27 13.04 -11.13
C PHE A 136 4.85 14.39 -10.71
N GLY A 137 5.99 14.82 -11.27
CA GLY A 137 6.64 16.07 -10.87
C GLY A 137 7.17 16.07 -9.43
N ILE A 138 7.33 14.89 -8.82
CA ILE A 138 7.86 14.75 -7.46
C ILE A 138 9.37 14.77 -7.57
N LYS A 139 10.01 15.75 -6.92
CA LYS A 139 11.47 15.78 -6.82
C LYS A 139 11.92 14.71 -5.83
N ILE A 140 12.57 13.67 -6.33
CA ILE A 140 13.31 12.75 -5.46
C ILE A 140 14.49 13.52 -4.89
N GLN A 141 14.41 13.90 -3.62
CA GLN A 141 15.59 14.11 -2.82
C GLN A 141 15.73 12.87 -1.95
N PRO A 142 16.46 11.83 -2.39
CA PRO A 142 16.77 10.72 -1.51
C PRO A 142 17.69 11.28 -0.43
N TYR A 143 17.14 11.56 0.75
CA TYR A 143 17.99 11.75 1.91
C TYR A 143 18.57 10.37 2.21
N LEU A 144 19.89 10.22 2.00
CA LEU A 144 20.60 9.04 2.44
C LEU A 144 20.41 8.94 3.96
N LEU A 145 19.63 7.97 4.42
CA LEU A 145 19.69 7.51 5.81
C LEU A 145 21.04 6.79 5.99
N LYS A 146 22.13 7.57 6.05
CA LYS A 146 23.40 7.07 6.56
C LYS A 146 23.19 6.71 8.03
N SER A 147 23.00 5.42 8.30
CA SER A 147 23.37 4.77 9.55
C SER A 147 22.74 5.35 10.83
N VAL A 148 21.45 5.10 11.07
CA VAL A 148 20.93 5.15 12.45
C VAL A 148 21.09 3.80 13.16
N ARG A 149 21.21 2.68 12.42
CA ARG A 149 21.51 1.36 13.00
C ARG A 149 22.95 1.22 13.55
N GLY A 150 23.87 2.11 13.18
CA GLY A 150 25.25 2.13 13.68
C GLY A 150 25.47 2.95 14.96
N ILE A 151 24.57 3.90 15.28
CA ILE A 151 24.76 4.82 16.43
C ILE A 151 24.20 4.21 17.73
N ILE A 152 23.16 3.39 17.67
CA ILE A 152 22.58 2.75 18.87
C ILE A 152 23.54 1.71 19.48
N LYS A 153 24.48 1.15 18.70
CA LYS A 153 25.52 0.25 19.23
C LYS A 153 26.72 0.97 19.85
N ALA A 154 26.81 2.30 19.74
CA ALA A 154 27.90 3.10 20.30
C ALA A 154 27.54 3.81 21.63
N PHE A 155 26.28 3.72 22.09
CA PHE A 155 25.80 4.39 23.30
C PHE A 155 25.04 3.48 24.29
N GLY A 156 25.15 2.16 24.14
CA GLY A 156 24.70 1.19 25.16
C GLY A 156 25.88 0.74 26.01
N ASN A 157 26.13 1.47 27.11
CA ASN A 157 26.88 0.94 28.27
C ASN A 157 26.03 -0.10 28.99
#